data_AF-A0A3D2BU22-F1
#
_entry.id   AF-A0A3D2BU22-F1
#
_cell.length_a   1.000
_cell.length_b   1.000
_cell.length_c   1.000
_cell.angle_alpha   90.00
_cell.angle_beta   90.00
_cell.angle_gamma   90.00
#
_symmetry.space_group_name_H-M   'P 1'
#
loop_
_entity.id
_entity.type
_entity.pdbx_description
1 polymer ?
#
loop_
_entity_poly.entity_id
_entity_poly.type
_entity_poly.pdbx_seq_one_letter_code
_entity_poly.pdbx_strand_id
1 'polypeptide(L)'
;MTIKLYELLGHEDRRYSQFSWRAKMALKHKGLEFEQIPLLLTDKESIAFANTKSVPVMVDGDVVKTDSWDIAVHLDEIYADTPSLLGGSIGQGVTRVINSWCDRAVNVALGPLIARDVLDAAHPDDRDYFRESMEKMYKRTLEEVQEGRNDRVINLYRTMDPIRTSFRKGQGFICGDSAGYADYVVFSQFQWARITSPFQLLAKDDPVYAWRERMLDLHGGFARDTACYEVSGREN
;
A
#
# COMPACT_ATOMS: atom_id res chain seq x y z
N MET A 1 22.04 13.17 7.28
CA MET A 1 20.92 13.00 8.24
C MET A 1 20.08 11.84 7.75
N THR A 2 19.44 11.09 8.64
CA THR A 2 18.57 9.97 8.24
C THR A 2 17.25 10.51 7.68
N ILE A 3 16.76 9.93 6.58
CA ILE A 3 15.46 10.29 5.99
C ILE A 3 14.36 10.01 7.02
N LYS A 4 13.37 10.89 7.15
CA LYS A 4 12.20 10.67 7.99
C LYS A 4 10.98 10.40 7.13
N LEU A 5 10.18 9.41 7.51
CA LEU A 5 8.92 9.09 6.86
C LEU A 5 7.78 9.07 7.88
N TYR A 6 6.90 10.06 7.79
CA TYR A 6 5.70 10.14 8.61
C TYR A 6 4.62 9.21 8.06
N GLU A 7 4.01 8.40 8.93
CA GLU A 7 3.01 7.40 8.54
C GLU A 7 1.97 7.11 9.63
N LEU A 8 0.86 6.46 9.25
CA LEU A 8 -0.22 6.15 10.19
C LEU A 8 0.16 5.03 11.17
N LEU A 9 -0.09 5.27 12.45
CA LEU A 9 -0.12 4.28 13.52
C LEU A 9 -1.55 3.78 13.74
N GLY A 10 -1.72 2.47 13.65
CA GLY A 10 -2.92 1.75 14.04
C GLY A 10 -2.81 1.14 15.43
N HIS A 11 -3.80 0.34 15.79
CA HIS A 11 -3.78 -0.47 16.99
C HIS A 11 -2.65 -1.51 16.92
N GLU A 12 -2.02 -1.84 18.06
CA GLU A 12 -0.93 -2.84 18.14
C GLU A 12 0.22 -2.59 17.14
N ASP A 13 0.63 -1.33 17.01
CA ASP A 13 1.75 -0.91 16.14
C ASP A 13 1.53 -1.16 14.62
N ARG A 14 0.29 -1.38 14.19
CA ARG A 14 -0.02 -1.60 12.76
C ARG A 14 0.27 -0.38 11.91
N ARG A 15 1.16 -0.52 10.92
CA ARG A 15 1.48 0.52 9.92
C ARG A 15 0.63 0.35 8.67
N TYR A 16 -0.61 0.83 8.66
CA TYR A 16 -1.59 0.37 7.67
C TYR A 16 -1.76 1.29 6.44
N SER A 17 -1.11 2.45 6.37
CA SER A 17 -1.26 3.34 5.20
C SER A 17 -0.69 2.70 3.93
N GLN A 18 -1.54 2.47 2.93
CA GLN A 18 -1.15 1.98 1.60
C GLN A 18 -0.08 2.89 0.97
N PHE A 19 -0.31 4.19 0.99
CA PHE A 19 0.58 5.17 0.37
C PHE A 19 1.91 5.24 1.11
N SER A 20 1.91 5.08 2.43
CA SER A 20 3.16 4.98 3.19
C SER A 20 3.93 3.71 2.83
N TRP A 21 3.25 2.57 2.61
CA TRP A 21 3.93 1.36 2.10
C TRP A 21 4.54 1.54 0.72
N ARG A 22 3.94 2.31 -0.18
CA ARG A 22 4.57 2.68 -1.46
C ARG A 22 5.90 3.40 -1.23
N ALA A 23 5.90 4.40 -0.35
CA ALA A 23 7.11 5.15 0.01
C ALA A 23 8.17 4.29 0.71
N LYS A 24 7.77 3.44 1.67
CA LYS A 24 8.69 2.53 2.38
C LYS A 24 9.38 1.54 1.44
N MET A 25 8.62 0.93 0.54
CA MET A 25 9.18 0.03 -0.46
C MET A 25 10.08 0.77 -1.45
N ALA A 26 9.74 2.01 -1.82
CA ALA A 26 10.60 2.84 -2.66
C ALA A 26 11.93 3.20 -1.97
N LEU A 27 11.91 3.59 -0.69
CA LEU A 27 13.12 3.84 0.09
C LEU A 27 13.99 2.59 0.22
N LYS A 28 13.38 1.42 0.49
CA LYS A 28 14.11 0.14 0.57
C LYS A 28 14.64 -0.33 -0.78
N HIS A 29 13.93 -0.07 -1.89
CA HIS A 29 14.45 -0.30 -3.24
C HIS A 29 15.72 0.51 -3.51
N LYS A 30 15.74 1.76 -3.04
CA LYS A 30 16.89 2.66 -3.14
C LYS A 30 18.01 2.33 -2.16
N GLY A 31 17.83 1.34 -1.27
CA GLY A 31 18.81 0.99 -0.25
C GLY A 31 19.01 2.09 0.80
N LEU A 32 18.00 2.95 1.00
CA LEU A 32 18.08 4.09 1.90
C LEU A 32 17.58 3.71 3.29
N GLU A 33 18.32 4.15 4.30
CA GLU A 33 17.88 4.06 5.70
C GLU A 33 16.97 5.23 6.04
N PHE A 34 15.90 4.94 6.77
CA PHE A 34 14.91 5.93 7.15
C PHE A 34 14.32 5.62 8.53
N GLU A 35 13.94 6.70 9.21
CA GLU A 35 13.19 6.67 10.46
C GLU A 35 11.68 6.71 10.15
N GLN A 36 10.93 5.74 10.66
CA GLN A 36 9.47 5.73 10.59
C GLN A 36 8.92 6.58 11.74
N ILE A 37 8.20 7.66 11.42
CA ILE A 37 7.58 8.55 12.41
C ILE A 37 6.07 8.27 12.46
N PRO A 38 5.59 7.55 13.47
CA PRO A 38 4.18 7.22 13.60
C PRO A 38 3.35 8.43 14.03
N LEU A 39 2.17 8.57 13.45
CA LEU A 39 1.16 9.53 13.89
C LEU A 39 -0.25 8.96 13.80
N LEU A 40 -1.13 9.50 14.65
CA LEU A 40 -2.55 9.19 14.64
C LEU A 40 -3.22 9.84 13.42
N LEU A 41 -4.26 9.21 12.90
CA LEU A 41 -5.03 9.74 11.78
C LEU A 41 -5.57 11.15 12.06
N THR A 42 -5.95 11.43 13.30
CA THR A 42 -6.43 12.73 13.77
C THR A 42 -5.33 13.76 14.05
N ASP A 43 -4.06 13.33 14.19
CA ASP A 43 -2.93 14.23 14.42
C ASP A 43 -2.50 14.89 13.10
N LYS A 44 -2.99 16.11 12.89
CA LYS A 44 -2.61 16.94 11.74
C LYS A 44 -1.48 17.91 12.04
N GLU A 45 -1.21 18.18 13.31
CA GLU A 45 -0.21 19.17 13.73
C GLU A 45 1.20 18.66 13.45
N SER A 46 1.46 17.37 13.69
CA SER A 46 2.75 16.73 13.44
C SER A 46 3.23 16.83 11.99
N ILE A 47 2.34 17.06 11.03
CA ILE A 47 2.67 17.22 9.60
C ILE A 47 2.27 18.59 9.01
N ALA A 48 1.86 19.54 9.86
CA ALA A 48 1.40 20.86 9.39
C ALA A 48 2.49 21.62 8.62
N PHE A 49 3.76 21.42 8.98
CA PHE A 49 4.91 22.02 8.30
C PHE A 49 5.00 21.63 6.81
N ALA A 50 4.44 20.48 6.43
CA ALA A 50 4.43 19.98 5.06
C ALA A 50 3.21 20.46 4.24
N ASN A 51 2.38 21.34 4.81
CA ASN A 51 1.17 21.89 4.18
C ASN A 51 0.23 20.81 3.63
N THR A 52 0.09 19.70 4.35
CA THR A 52 -0.79 18.57 4.00
C THR A 52 -1.52 18.05 5.23
N LYS A 53 -2.56 17.24 5.00
CA LYS A 53 -3.35 16.55 6.03
C LYS A 53 -3.27 15.03 5.92
N SER A 54 -2.46 14.51 5.00
CA SER A 54 -2.32 13.09 4.72
C SER A 54 -0.86 12.67 4.68
N VAL A 55 -0.63 11.41 5.05
CA VAL A 55 0.66 10.72 4.91
C VAL A 55 0.68 9.89 3.61
N PRO A 56 1.86 9.52 3.07
CA PRO A 56 3.21 9.78 3.60
C PRO A 56 3.65 11.24 3.47
N VAL A 57 4.46 11.66 4.44
CA VAL A 57 5.33 12.84 4.33
C VAL A 57 6.75 12.37 4.53
N MET A 58 7.62 12.64 3.56
CA MET A 58 9.04 12.34 3.65
C MET A 58 9.83 13.63 3.86
N VAL A 59 10.81 13.58 4.75
CA VAL A 59 11.80 14.64 4.95
C VAL A 59 13.18 14.07 4.68
N ASP A 60 13.87 14.64 3.70
CA ASP A 60 15.23 14.29 3.30
C ASP A 60 16.09 15.57 3.31
N GLY A 61 16.84 15.77 4.40
CA GLY A 61 17.50 17.05 4.67
C GLY A 61 16.49 18.20 4.73
N ASP A 62 16.65 19.20 3.85
CA ASP A 62 15.75 20.34 3.73
C ASP A 62 14.57 20.06 2.78
N VAL A 63 14.54 18.91 2.11
CA VAL A 63 13.50 18.56 1.15
C VAL A 63 12.33 17.89 1.86
N VAL A 64 11.14 18.44 1.67
CA VAL A 64 9.88 17.83 2.08
C VAL A 64 9.11 17.36 0.85
N LYS A 65 8.73 16.09 0.82
CA LYS A 65 7.87 15.51 -0.22
C LYS A 65 6.63 14.90 0.41
N THR A 66 5.48 15.30 -0.10
CA THR A 66 4.17 14.73 0.21
C THR A 66 3.69 13.93 -0.98
N ASP A 67 2.75 13.02 -0.79
CA ASP A 67 2.26 12.08 -1.83
C ASP A 67 3.28 11.00 -2.21
N SER A 68 2.84 9.75 -2.23
CA SER A 68 3.72 8.61 -2.50
C SER A 68 4.35 8.65 -3.90
N TRP A 69 3.63 9.16 -4.91
CA TRP A 69 4.15 9.29 -6.28
C TRP A 69 5.26 10.33 -6.34
N ASP A 70 5.06 11.50 -5.74
CA ASP A 70 6.05 12.58 -5.75
C ASP A 70 7.29 12.20 -4.94
N ILE A 71 7.12 11.44 -3.86
CA ILE A 71 8.24 10.80 -3.15
C ILE A 71 8.99 9.87 -4.09
N ALA A 72 8.32 8.96 -4.79
CA ALA A 72 8.98 8.00 -5.69
C ALA A 72 9.71 8.67 -6.84
N VAL A 73 9.12 9.71 -7.47
CA VAL A 73 9.77 10.51 -8.51
C VAL A 73 11.02 11.19 -7.96
N HIS A 74 10.90 11.86 -6.81
CA HIS A 74 12.03 12.52 -6.17
C HIS A 74 13.17 11.54 -5.84
N LEU A 75 12.84 10.38 -5.28
CA LEU A 75 13.83 9.35 -4.96
C LEU A 75 14.50 8.81 -6.22
N ASP A 76 13.76 8.62 -7.32
CA ASP A 76 14.34 8.15 -8.58
C ASP A 76 15.25 9.17 -9.25
N GLU A 77 14.93 10.46 -9.10
CA GLU A 77 15.73 11.57 -9.63
C GLU A 77 16.99 11.86 -8.80
N ILE A 78 16.87 11.95 -7.48
CA ILE A 78 17.98 12.34 -6.59
C ILE A 78 18.96 11.19 -6.35
N TYR A 79 18.44 9.96 -6.25
CA TYR A 79 19.25 8.76 -6.02
C TYR A 79 19.40 7.95 -7.31
N ALA A 80 19.86 8.62 -8.38
CA ALA A 80 19.99 8.05 -9.72
C ALA A 80 21.06 6.95 -9.84
N ASP A 81 22.03 6.91 -8.91
CA ASP A 81 23.10 5.90 -8.87
C ASP A 81 22.64 4.54 -8.29
N THR A 82 21.39 4.44 -7.86
CA THR A 82 20.79 3.21 -7.32
C THR A 82 19.76 2.65 -8.30
N PRO A 83 19.31 1.38 -8.16
CA PRO A 83 18.32 0.79 -9.05
C PRO A 83 17.10 1.70 -9.27
N SER A 84 16.64 1.78 -10.51
CA SER A 84 15.56 2.71 -10.88
C SER A 84 14.19 2.19 -10.44
N LEU A 85 13.40 3.08 -9.84
CA LEU A 85 12.02 2.85 -9.47
C LEU A 85 11.09 2.88 -10.69
N LEU A 86 11.36 3.75 -11.65
CA LEU A 86 10.43 4.09 -12.73
C LEU A 86 10.92 3.65 -14.12
N GLY A 87 12.20 3.31 -14.30
CA GLY A 87 12.74 2.80 -15.56
C GLY A 87 12.78 3.82 -16.69
N GLY A 88 13.05 5.09 -16.37
CA GLY A 88 13.10 6.19 -17.33
C GLY A 88 11.72 6.68 -17.78
N SER A 89 11.67 7.54 -18.81
CA SER A 89 10.45 8.28 -19.18
C SER A 89 9.28 7.37 -19.64
N ILE A 90 9.57 6.32 -20.42
CA ILE A 90 8.56 5.36 -20.85
C ILE A 90 8.00 4.60 -19.64
N GLY A 91 8.88 4.08 -18.79
CA GLY A 91 8.47 3.34 -17.60
C GLY A 91 7.71 4.21 -16.60
N GLN A 92 8.11 5.48 -16.42
CA GLN A 92 7.39 6.45 -15.59
C GLN A 92 5.98 6.70 -16.12
N GLY A 93 5.82 6.91 -17.44
CA GLY A 93 4.52 7.11 -18.07
C GLY A 93 3.57 5.93 -17.88
N VAL A 94 4.05 4.71 -18.14
CA VAL A 94 3.25 3.48 -17.95
C VAL A 94 2.95 3.23 -16.47
N THR A 95 3.94 3.44 -15.59
CA THR A 95 3.77 3.28 -14.14
C THR A 95 2.74 4.28 -13.59
N ARG A 96 2.64 5.49 -14.15
CA ARG A 96 1.58 6.46 -13.79
C ARG A 96 0.19 5.93 -14.12
N VAL A 97 0.03 5.23 -15.23
CA VAL A 97 -1.23 4.57 -15.60
C VAL A 97 -1.55 3.43 -14.62
N ILE A 98 -0.56 2.59 -14.27
CA ILE A 98 -0.74 1.54 -13.25
C ILE A 98 -1.12 2.13 -11.90
N ASN A 99 -0.50 3.25 -11.51
CA ASN A 99 -0.86 3.95 -10.27
C ASN A 99 -2.33 4.40 -10.28
N SER A 100 -2.76 5.04 -11.36
CA SER A 100 -4.15 5.46 -11.53
C SER A 100 -5.13 4.28 -11.52
N TRP A 101 -4.81 3.20 -12.23
CA TRP A 101 -5.61 1.97 -12.23
C TRP A 101 -5.71 1.35 -10.83
N CYS A 102 -4.60 1.29 -10.09
CA CYS A 102 -4.59 0.78 -8.72
C CYS A 102 -5.51 1.61 -7.81
N ASP A 103 -5.36 2.94 -7.83
CA ASP A 103 -6.15 3.84 -7.00
C ASP A 103 -7.64 3.83 -7.36
N ARG A 104 -7.97 3.70 -8.65
CA ARG A 104 -9.36 3.85 -9.14
C ARG A 104 -10.12 2.55 -9.32
N ALA A 105 -9.42 1.41 -9.41
CA ALA A 105 -10.05 0.11 -9.65
C ALA A 105 -9.70 -0.91 -8.56
N VAL A 106 -8.41 -1.09 -8.25
CA VAL A 106 -7.99 -2.08 -7.25
C VAL A 106 -8.47 -1.67 -5.86
N ASN A 107 -8.20 -0.42 -5.45
CA ASN A 107 -8.64 0.10 -4.15
C ASN A 107 -10.17 0.08 -4.01
N VAL A 108 -10.90 0.46 -5.07
CA VAL A 108 -12.37 0.47 -5.07
C VAL A 108 -12.95 -0.95 -4.97
N ALA A 109 -12.31 -1.95 -5.58
CA ALA A 109 -12.72 -3.34 -5.48
C ALA A 109 -12.36 -3.97 -4.12
N LEU A 110 -11.24 -3.58 -3.53
CA LEU A 110 -10.69 -4.18 -2.32
C LEU A 110 -11.24 -3.53 -1.04
N GLY A 111 -11.26 -2.20 -0.97
CA GLY A 111 -11.59 -1.44 0.25
C GLY A 111 -12.91 -1.86 0.91
N PRO A 112 -14.02 -1.97 0.17
CA PRO A 112 -15.30 -2.43 0.73
C PRO A 112 -15.26 -3.84 1.33
N LEU A 113 -14.35 -4.71 0.91
CA LEU A 113 -14.24 -6.08 1.42
C LEU A 113 -13.69 -6.14 2.85
N ILE A 114 -12.99 -5.07 3.27
CA ILE A 114 -12.28 -5.00 4.56
C ILE A 114 -12.62 -3.74 5.36
N ALA A 115 -13.60 -2.94 4.92
CA ALA A 115 -13.84 -1.60 5.45
C ALA A 115 -14.09 -1.56 6.97
N ARG A 116 -14.84 -2.53 7.51
CA ARG A 116 -15.05 -2.64 8.96
C ARG A 116 -13.80 -3.18 9.67
N ASP A 117 -13.07 -4.10 9.07
CA ASP A 117 -11.84 -4.63 9.67
C ASP A 117 -10.78 -3.53 9.85
N VAL A 118 -10.70 -2.58 8.92
CA VAL A 118 -9.81 -1.41 9.02
C VAL A 118 -10.11 -0.56 10.26
N LEU A 119 -11.39 -0.45 10.66
CA LEU A 119 -11.76 0.23 11.91
C LEU A 119 -11.20 -0.50 13.15
N ASP A 120 -11.12 -1.84 13.15
CA ASP A 120 -10.49 -2.58 14.25
C ASP A 120 -8.98 -2.38 14.29
N ALA A 121 -8.35 -2.31 13.12
CA ALA A 121 -6.93 -2.06 12.99
C ALA A 121 -6.52 -0.60 13.23
N ALA A 122 -7.46 0.36 13.14
CA ALA A 122 -7.21 1.76 13.45
C ALA A 122 -6.90 1.95 14.95
N HIS A 123 -6.08 2.95 15.26
CA HIS A 123 -5.76 3.29 16.64
C HIS A 123 -7.05 3.61 17.43
N PRO A 124 -7.20 3.19 18.69
CA PRO A 124 -8.42 3.43 19.47
C PRO A 124 -8.92 4.88 19.43
N ASP A 125 -8.01 5.84 19.56
CA ASP A 125 -8.32 7.29 19.56
C ASP A 125 -8.81 7.81 18.20
N ASP A 126 -8.54 7.09 17.10
CA ASP A 126 -8.95 7.47 15.75
C ASP A 126 -10.23 6.77 15.29
N ARG A 127 -10.74 5.78 16.04
CA ARG A 127 -11.84 4.90 15.59
C ARG A 127 -13.11 5.67 15.30
N ASP A 128 -13.49 6.61 16.17
CA ASP A 128 -14.70 7.41 15.99
C ASP A 128 -14.59 8.31 14.75
N TYR A 129 -13.48 9.03 14.62
CA TYR A 129 -13.19 9.86 13.45
C TYR A 129 -13.16 9.04 12.15
N PHE A 130 -12.54 7.85 12.19
CA PHE A 130 -12.45 6.95 11.04
C PHE A 130 -13.85 6.46 10.64
N ARG A 131 -14.65 5.96 11.60
CA ARG A 131 -16.02 5.50 11.34
C ARG A 131 -16.85 6.62 10.72
N GLU A 132 -16.88 7.80 11.34
CA GLU A 132 -17.65 8.94 10.82
C GLU A 132 -17.23 9.28 9.38
N SER A 133 -15.92 9.38 9.14
CA SER A 133 -15.37 9.75 7.83
C SER A 133 -15.73 8.71 6.75
N MET A 134 -15.58 7.42 7.06
CA MET A 134 -15.81 6.35 6.10
C MET A 134 -17.30 6.11 5.85
N GLU A 135 -18.15 6.13 6.88
CA GLU A 135 -19.60 5.97 6.71
C GLU A 135 -20.21 7.15 5.96
N LYS A 136 -19.70 8.37 6.16
CA LYS A 136 -20.07 9.53 5.33
C LYS A 136 -19.69 9.35 3.87
N MET A 137 -18.52 8.78 3.60
CA MET A 137 -18.06 8.50 2.23
C MET A 137 -18.90 7.39 1.57
N TYR A 138 -19.14 6.28 2.27
CA TYR A 138 -19.91 5.14 1.76
C TYR A 138 -21.43 5.35 1.78
N LYS A 139 -21.92 6.31 2.57
CA LYS A 139 -23.35 6.58 2.81
C LYS A 139 -24.10 5.37 3.41
N ARG A 140 -23.37 4.50 4.10
CA ARG A 140 -23.79 3.22 4.69
C ARG A 140 -22.88 2.96 5.89
N THR A 141 -23.33 2.13 6.83
CA THR A 141 -22.48 1.65 7.93
C THR A 141 -21.33 0.80 7.40
N LEU A 142 -20.21 0.73 8.12
CA LEU A 142 -19.08 -0.11 7.70
C LEU A 142 -19.45 -1.60 7.63
N GLU A 143 -20.33 -2.04 8.52
CA GLU A 143 -20.90 -3.39 8.55
C GLU A 143 -21.67 -3.70 7.25
N GLU A 144 -22.57 -2.80 6.82
CA GLU A 144 -23.32 -2.93 5.56
C GLU A 144 -22.42 -2.88 4.32
N VAL A 145 -21.36 -2.06 4.35
CA VAL A 145 -20.37 -1.97 3.26
C VAL A 145 -19.65 -3.32 3.08
N GLN A 146 -19.34 -3.99 4.19
CA GLN A 146 -18.57 -5.24 4.22
C GLN A 146 -19.45 -6.50 4.05
N GLU A 147 -20.72 -6.45 4.40
CA GLU A 147 -21.68 -7.55 4.28
C GLU A 147 -21.64 -8.20 2.89
N GLY A 148 -21.54 -9.53 2.77
CA GLY A 148 -21.50 -10.22 1.46
C GLY A 148 -20.13 -10.20 0.75
N ARG A 149 -19.05 -9.83 1.46
CA ARG A 149 -17.68 -9.83 0.90
C ARG A 149 -17.22 -11.17 0.30
N ASN A 150 -17.70 -12.31 0.82
CA ASN A 150 -17.34 -13.65 0.31
C ASN A 150 -17.75 -13.84 -1.16
N ASP A 151 -18.91 -13.29 -1.55
CA ASP A 151 -19.42 -13.38 -2.92
C ASP A 151 -18.82 -12.30 -3.81
N ARG A 152 -18.59 -11.10 -3.25
CA ARG A 152 -18.07 -9.94 -4.02
C ARG A 152 -16.57 -9.98 -4.28
N VAL A 153 -15.80 -10.76 -3.54
CA VAL A 153 -14.34 -10.85 -3.71
C VAL A 153 -13.95 -11.23 -5.15
N ILE A 154 -14.81 -11.95 -5.89
CA ILE A 154 -14.58 -12.26 -7.30
C ILE A 154 -14.39 -11.02 -8.19
N ASN A 155 -14.93 -9.86 -7.79
CA ASN A 155 -14.71 -8.61 -8.50
C ASN A 155 -13.26 -8.14 -8.39
N LEU A 156 -12.62 -8.34 -7.23
CA LEU A 156 -11.18 -8.10 -7.08
C LEU A 156 -10.39 -9.02 -8.02
N TYR A 157 -10.79 -10.29 -8.15
CA TYR A 157 -10.11 -11.22 -9.07
C TYR A 157 -10.16 -10.69 -10.50
N ARG A 158 -11.34 -10.28 -10.99
CA ARG A 158 -11.49 -9.67 -12.32
C ARG A 158 -10.64 -8.42 -12.49
N THR A 159 -10.59 -7.56 -11.48
CA THR A 159 -9.74 -6.37 -11.52
C THR A 159 -8.27 -6.76 -11.69
N MET A 160 -7.79 -7.80 -11.01
CA MET A 160 -6.39 -8.26 -11.06
C MET A 160 -6.01 -9.03 -12.34
N ASP A 161 -6.95 -9.32 -13.25
CA ASP A 161 -6.69 -10.13 -14.45
C ASP A 161 -5.58 -9.63 -15.38
N PRO A 162 -5.39 -8.30 -15.58
CA PRO A 162 -4.30 -7.80 -16.41
C PRO A 162 -2.93 -8.25 -15.92
N ILE A 163 -2.64 -8.14 -14.61
CA ILE A 163 -1.33 -8.56 -14.07
C ILE A 163 -1.26 -10.08 -13.92
N ARG A 164 -2.37 -10.74 -13.60
CA ARG A 164 -2.44 -12.20 -13.49
C ARG A 164 -2.06 -12.87 -14.80
N THR A 165 -2.50 -12.30 -15.93
CA THR A 165 -2.16 -12.79 -17.26
C THR A 165 -0.66 -12.70 -17.53
N SER A 166 -0.01 -11.60 -17.15
CA SER A 166 1.44 -11.46 -17.28
C SER A 166 2.21 -12.49 -16.43
N PHE A 167 1.77 -12.71 -15.19
CA PHE A 167 2.41 -13.70 -14.31
C PHE A 167 2.24 -15.14 -14.82
N ARG A 168 1.08 -15.49 -15.40
CA ARG A 168 0.87 -16.79 -16.05
C ARG A 168 1.80 -17.02 -17.24
N LYS A 169 2.26 -15.95 -17.90
CA LYS A 169 3.23 -16.02 -19.00
C LYS A 169 4.70 -16.09 -18.52
N GLY A 170 4.92 -16.16 -17.21
CA GLY A 170 6.25 -16.30 -16.61
C GLY A 170 6.89 -14.99 -16.16
N GLN A 171 6.20 -13.85 -16.27
CA GLN A 171 6.74 -12.57 -15.76
C GLN A 171 6.82 -12.60 -14.23
N GLY A 172 7.97 -12.21 -13.65
CA GLY A 172 8.20 -12.26 -12.20
C GLY A 172 7.51 -11.14 -11.42
N PHE A 173 7.53 -9.93 -11.99
CA PHE A 173 7.05 -8.67 -11.39
C PHE A 173 6.26 -7.86 -12.41
N ILE A 174 5.42 -6.92 -11.98
CA ILE A 174 4.69 -6.00 -12.87
C ILE A 174 5.68 -5.22 -13.75
N CYS A 175 6.82 -4.81 -13.18
CA CYS A 175 7.90 -4.13 -13.89
C CYS A 175 8.81 -5.04 -14.74
N GLY A 176 8.55 -6.36 -14.80
CA GLY A 176 9.32 -7.32 -15.60
C GLY A 176 10.14 -8.28 -14.74
N ASP A 177 11.46 -8.29 -14.92
CA ASP A 177 12.37 -9.24 -14.27
C ASP A 177 12.71 -8.87 -12.82
N SER A 178 12.45 -7.62 -12.42
CA SER A 178 12.69 -7.11 -11.06
C SER A 178 11.55 -6.18 -10.64
N ALA A 179 11.32 -6.09 -9.34
CA ALA A 179 10.30 -5.20 -8.79
C ALA A 179 10.67 -3.73 -9.03
N GLY A 180 9.69 -2.93 -9.42
CA GLY A 180 9.80 -1.47 -9.48
C GLY A 180 8.60 -0.79 -8.82
N TYR A 181 8.43 0.51 -9.07
CA TYR A 181 7.39 1.27 -8.37
C TYR A 181 5.97 0.80 -8.72
N ALA A 182 5.73 0.30 -9.93
CA ALA A 182 4.42 -0.27 -10.30
C ALA A 182 4.06 -1.49 -9.43
N ASP A 183 5.04 -2.33 -9.09
CA ASP A 183 4.86 -3.43 -8.14
C ASP A 183 4.50 -2.90 -6.75
N TYR A 184 5.22 -1.90 -6.24
CA TYR A 184 4.98 -1.32 -4.92
C TYR A 184 3.61 -0.67 -4.79
N VAL A 185 3.14 -0.02 -5.84
CA VAL A 185 1.80 0.56 -5.90
C VAL A 185 0.73 -0.52 -5.72
N VAL A 186 0.78 -1.61 -6.47
CA VAL A 186 -0.21 -2.68 -6.36
C VAL A 186 -0.04 -3.46 -5.07
N PHE A 187 1.20 -3.74 -4.67
CA PHE A 187 1.53 -4.51 -3.47
C PHE A 187 1.02 -3.80 -2.21
N SER A 188 1.07 -2.46 -2.17
CA SER A 188 0.56 -1.69 -1.04
C SER A 188 -0.90 -1.99 -0.68
N GLN A 189 -1.74 -2.38 -1.65
CA GLN A 189 -3.13 -2.74 -1.40
C GLN A 189 -3.25 -4.08 -0.67
N PHE A 190 -2.45 -5.07 -1.07
CA PHE A 190 -2.41 -6.38 -0.43
C PHE A 190 -1.73 -6.32 0.93
N GLN A 191 -0.70 -5.47 1.08
CA GLN A 191 -0.05 -5.23 2.35
C GLN A 191 -1.00 -4.53 3.34
N TRP A 192 -1.78 -3.56 2.88
CA TRP A 192 -2.83 -2.95 3.70
C TRP A 192 -3.87 -3.98 4.15
N ALA A 193 -4.36 -4.81 3.23
CA ALA A 193 -5.31 -5.87 3.58
C ALA A 193 -4.72 -6.84 4.62
N ARG A 194 -3.49 -7.31 4.43
CA ARG A 194 -2.78 -8.18 5.37
C ARG A 194 -2.65 -7.55 6.76
N ILE A 195 -2.38 -6.25 6.82
CA ILE A 195 -2.24 -5.53 8.09
C ILE A 195 -3.59 -5.31 8.77
N THR A 196 -4.67 -5.13 8.02
CA THR A 196 -5.94 -4.64 8.58
C THR A 196 -7.05 -5.66 8.65
N SER A 197 -6.94 -6.80 7.97
CA SER A 197 -8.03 -7.76 7.87
C SER A 197 -7.56 -9.22 7.94
N PRO A 198 -8.28 -10.11 8.66
CA PRO A 198 -8.08 -11.55 8.57
C PRO A 198 -8.68 -12.16 7.28
N PHE A 199 -9.39 -11.37 6.47
CA PHE A 199 -10.08 -11.84 5.28
C PHE A 199 -9.11 -12.23 4.16
N GLN A 200 -9.25 -13.46 3.68
CA GLN A 200 -8.35 -14.01 2.66
C GLN A 200 -8.79 -13.59 1.26
N LEU A 201 -8.05 -12.66 0.65
CA LEU A 201 -8.37 -12.10 -0.66
C LEU A 201 -7.97 -13.02 -1.83
N LEU A 202 -6.88 -13.80 -1.69
CA LEU A 202 -6.30 -14.59 -2.77
C LEU A 202 -6.26 -16.07 -2.40
N ALA A 203 -6.62 -16.93 -3.36
CA ALA A 203 -6.36 -18.36 -3.31
C ALA A 203 -4.85 -18.64 -3.45
N LYS A 204 -4.36 -19.73 -2.84
CA LYS A 204 -2.92 -20.07 -2.83
C LYS A 204 -2.37 -20.40 -4.22
N ASP A 205 -3.21 -20.89 -5.12
CA ASP A 205 -2.85 -21.23 -6.50
C ASP A 205 -2.97 -20.03 -7.47
N ASP A 206 -3.38 -18.85 -6.98
CA ASP A 206 -3.42 -17.63 -7.79
C ASP A 206 -1.99 -17.13 -8.07
N PRO A 207 -1.60 -16.87 -9.33
CA PRO A 207 -0.30 -16.27 -9.66
C PRO A 207 -0.03 -14.93 -8.95
N VAL A 208 -1.09 -14.17 -8.63
CA VAL A 208 -0.99 -12.92 -7.85
C VAL A 208 -0.62 -13.22 -6.39
N TYR A 209 -1.07 -14.35 -5.83
CA TYR A 209 -0.64 -14.80 -4.50
C TYR A 209 0.87 -15.06 -4.50
N ALA A 210 1.37 -15.81 -5.48
CA ALA A 210 2.80 -16.10 -5.61
C ALA A 210 3.64 -14.83 -5.82
N TRP A 211 3.15 -13.86 -6.61
CA TRP A 211 3.78 -12.54 -6.74
C TRP A 211 3.81 -11.78 -5.41
N ARG A 212 2.70 -11.77 -4.66
CA ARG A 212 2.66 -11.12 -3.34
C ARG A 212 3.67 -11.73 -2.38
N GLU A 213 3.85 -13.05 -2.37
CA GLU A 213 4.87 -13.70 -1.53
C GLU A 213 6.29 -13.26 -1.92
N ARG A 214 6.59 -13.15 -3.24
CA ARG A 214 7.86 -12.57 -3.68
C ARG A 214 8.04 -11.13 -3.19
N MET A 215 7.00 -10.31 -3.25
CA MET A 215 7.04 -8.93 -2.75
C MET A 215 7.29 -8.84 -1.25
N LEU A 216 6.73 -9.76 -0.46
CA LEU A 216 6.96 -9.86 0.98
C LEU A 216 8.40 -10.22 1.32
N ASP A 217 9.09 -11.00 0.47
CA ASP A 217 10.47 -11.43 0.67
C ASP A 217 11.52 -10.40 0.23
N LEU A 218 11.11 -9.35 -0.49
CA LEU A 218 12.01 -8.27 -0.91
C LEU A 218 12.62 -7.54 0.29
N HIS A 219 13.82 -6.99 0.07
CA HIS A 219 14.51 -6.12 1.03
C HIS A 219 14.70 -6.77 2.41
N GLY A 220 15.07 -8.06 2.43
CA GLY A 220 15.30 -8.81 3.67
C GLY A 220 14.02 -9.15 4.42
N GLY A 221 12.87 -9.24 3.73
CA GLY A 221 11.59 -9.52 4.37
C GLY A 221 10.96 -8.32 5.05
N PHE A 222 11.35 -7.09 4.71
CA PHE A 222 10.90 -5.86 5.39
C PHE A 222 9.36 -5.74 5.48
N ALA A 223 8.64 -6.07 4.41
CA ALA A 223 7.18 -6.02 4.43
C ALA A 223 6.56 -7.23 5.14
N ARG A 224 7.26 -8.36 5.20
CA ARG A 224 6.85 -9.55 5.96
C ARG A 224 6.91 -9.28 7.46
N ASP A 225 7.97 -8.62 7.92
CA ASP A 225 8.24 -8.24 9.31
C ASP A 225 7.46 -6.96 9.71
N THR A 226 6.14 -7.08 9.81
CA THR A 226 5.28 -6.02 10.32
C THR A 226 4.09 -6.60 11.07
N ALA A 227 3.55 -5.85 12.03
CA ALA A 227 2.33 -6.22 12.73
C ALA A 227 1.17 -6.38 11.75
N CYS A 228 0.60 -7.59 11.67
CA CYS A 228 -0.42 -7.94 10.70
C CYS A 228 -1.26 -9.14 11.16
N TYR A 229 -2.29 -9.48 10.40
CA TYR A 229 -2.96 -10.77 10.55
C TYR A 229 -2.14 -11.85 9.84
N GLU A 230 -1.99 -13.03 10.46
CA GLU A 230 -1.38 -14.17 9.76
C GLU A 230 -2.23 -14.55 8.55
N VAL A 231 -1.60 -14.60 7.38
CA VAL A 231 -2.29 -14.89 6.12
C VAL A 231 -2.22 -16.39 5.86
N SER A 232 -3.17 -17.15 6.38
CA SER A 232 -3.41 -18.51 5.91
C SER A 232 -4.20 -18.42 4.59
N GLY A 233 -3.55 -18.65 3.44
CA GLY A 233 -4.19 -18.45 2.13
C GLY A 233 -5.56 -19.14 1.99
N ARG A 234 -6.46 -18.54 1.21
CA ARG A 234 -7.86 -18.98 1.07
C ARG A 234 -7.92 -20.44 0.57
N GLU A 235 -8.73 -21.27 1.22
CA GLU A 235 -9.10 -22.59 0.70
C GLU A 235 -10.09 -22.39 -0.47
N ASN A 236 -9.88 -23.16 -1.56
CA ASN A 236 -10.64 -23.06 -2.81
C ASN A 236 -12.11 -23.41 -2.64
#